data_AF-A0A117SQY4-F1
#
_entry.id   AF-A0A117SQY4-F1
#
_cell.length_a   1.000
_cell.length_b   1.000
_cell.length_c   1.000
_cell.angle_alpha   90.00
_cell.angle_beta   90.00
_cell.angle_gamma   90.00
#
_symmetry.space_group_name_H-M   'P 1'
#
loop_
_entity.id
_entity.type
_entity.pdbx_description
1 polymer ?
#
loop_
_entity_poly.entity_id
_entity_poly.type
_entity_poly.pdbx_seq_one_letter_code
_entity_poly.pdbx_strand_id
1 'polypeptide(L)'
;GIYISVDEPSEDVKRGAYEALGWDLDAYEKQGRVIIYDFRTHFKLYSKEGAALALDPRDVAKMIIDVIQRNKAKRVVIDPIAPLLITGHQDILWVREYLRELVFQLKRYKDTTTLLTSEIPTGESKVSRFGVEEYLAGGVLMLQLFEEPIMHQIFRVMYIRKMRWMPIPPVKLVYEIQRGEGIVIRGLLPDVLRYIQQGYQYGYYPYTTQ
;
A
#
# COMPACT_ATOMS: atom_id res chain seq x y z
N GLY A 1 -5.92 -2.32 -14.49
CA GLY A 1 -6.05 -2.34 -13.02
C GLY A 1 -6.53 -0.99 -12.56
N ILE A 2 -7.05 -0.87 -11.34
CA ILE A 2 -7.55 0.40 -10.80
C ILE A 2 -6.62 0.86 -9.68
N TYR A 3 -6.28 2.13 -9.68
CA TYR A 3 -5.60 2.80 -8.59
C TYR A 3 -6.56 3.85 -8.02
N ILE A 4 -6.93 3.71 -6.75
CA ILE A 4 -7.80 4.65 -6.05
C ILE A 4 -6.91 5.53 -5.19
N SER A 5 -6.80 6.80 -5.58
CA SER A 5 -6.10 7.82 -4.79
C SER A 5 -7.07 8.49 -3.83
N VAL A 6 -6.73 8.46 -2.54
CA VAL A 6 -7.59 8.96 -1.46
C VAL A 6 -7.15 10.33 -0.96
N ASP A 7 -5.87 10.62 -0.89
CA ASP A 7 -5.38 11.90 -0.35
C ASP A 7 -4.75 12.82 -1.40
N GLU A 8 -4.20 12.22 -2.46
CA GLU A 8 -3.44 12.94 -3.47
C GLU A 8 -4.24 13.10 -4.77
N PRO A 9 -4.08 14.22 -5.51
CA PRO A 9 -4.65 14.33 -6.85
C PRO A 9 -4.08 13.27 -7.78
N SER A 10 -4.93 12.77 -8.68
CA SER A 10 -4.48 11.83 -9.73
C SER A 10 -3.27 12.38 -10.50
N GLU A 11 -3.28 13.69 -10.79
CA GLU A 11 -2.19 14.36 -11.50
C GLU A 11 -0.87 14.37 -10.72
N ASP A 12 -0.92 14.50 -9.38
CA ASP A 12 0.29 14.45 -8.56
C ASP A 12 0.84 13.03 -8.47
N VAL A 13 -0.04 12.01 -8.36
CA VAL A 13 0.35 10.60 -8.41
C VAL A 13 1.03 10.27 -9.74
N LYS A 14 0.46 10.72 -10.86
CA LYS A 14 1.06 10.52 -12.20
C LYS A 14 2.41 11.22 -12.33
N ARG A 15 2.48 12.48 -11.92
CA ARG A 15 3.73 13.26 -11.96
C ARG A 15 4.81 12.58 -11.12
N GLY A 16 4.49 12.20 -9.89
CA GLY A 16 5.42 11.50 -9.00
C GLY A 16 5.89 10.17 -9.58
N ALA A 17 4.99 9.37 -10.15
CA ALA A 17 5.34 8.10 -10.80
C ALA A 17 6.27 8.30 -12.01
N TYR A 18 6.02 9.34 -12.82
CA TYR A 18 6.87 9.67 -13.96
C TYR A 18 8.24 10.19 -13.52
N GLU A 19 8.30 11.11 -12.56
CA GLU A 19 9.55 11.72 -12.08
C GLU A 19 10.43 10.69 -11.36
N ALA A 20 9.85 9.90 -10.46
CA ALA A 20 10.60 8.92 -9.66
C ALA A 20 10.92 7.64 -10.44
N LEU A 21 9.97 7.11 -11.20
CA LEU A 21 10.06 5.78 -11.82
C LEU A 21 10.11 5.82 -13.35
N GLY A 22 9.87 6.96 -13.99
CA GLY A 22 9.77 7.04 -15.46
C GLY A 22 8.51 6.37 -16.01
N TRP A 23 7.49 6.13 -15.18
CA TRP A 23 6.26 5.48 -15.60
C TRP A 23 5.26 6.50 -16.14
N ASP A 24 5.01 6.48 -17.44
CA ASP A 24 3.98 7.29 -18.10
C ASP A 24 2.59 6.69 -17.89
N LEU A 25 1.97 7.01 -16.75
CA LEU A 25 0.64 6.52 -16.39
C LEU A 25 -0.46 7.08 -17.30
N ASP A 26 -0.30 8.26 -17.88
CA ASP A 26 -1.26 8.82 -18.85
C ASP A 26 -1.33 7.97 -20.13
N ALA A 27 -0.20 7.48 -20.61
CA ALA A 27 -0.17 6.54 -21.73
C ALA A 27 -0.91 5.23 -21.39
N TYR A 28 -0.73 4.71 -20.17
CA TYR A 28 -1.45 3.51 -19.71
C TYR A 28 -2.95 3.74 -19.53
N GLU A 29 -3.37 4.93 -19.09
CA GLU A 29 -4.78 5.29 -18.97
C GLU A 29 -5.45 5.42 -20.34
N LYS A 30 -4.79 6.08 -21.31
CA LYS A 30 -5.28 6.20 -22.70
C LYS A 30 -5.47 4.83 -23.36
N GLN A 31 -4.65 3.85 -22.99
CA GLN A 31 -4.74 2.47 -23.48
C GLN A 31 -5.77 1.62 -22.70
N GLY A 32 -6.44 2.17 -21.68
CA GLY A 32 -7.36 1.44 -20.82
C GLY A 32 -6.70 0.36 -19.95
N ARG A 33 -5.37 0.43 -19.75
CA ARG A 33 -4.60 -0.57 -18.99
C ARG A 33 -4.61 -0.27 -17.49
N VAL A 34 -4.57 1.01 -17.13
CA VAL A 34 -4.74 1.50 -15.76
C VAL A 34 -5.87 2.51 -15.74
N ILE A 35 -6.54 2.63 -14.60
CA ILE A 35 -7.53 3.67 -14.35
C ILE A 35 -7.17 4.27 -13.00
N ILE A 36 -6.93 5.58 -12.96
CA ILE A 36 -6.62 6.30 -11.73
C ILE A 36 -7.88 7.06 -11.32
N TYR A 37 -8.42 6.69 -10.16
CA TYR A 37 -9.64 7.28 -9.62
C TYR A 37 -9.31 8.16 -8.42
N ASP A 38 -9.53 9.47 -8.57
CA ASP A 38 -9.41 10.43 -7.46
C ASP A 38 -10.71 10.39 -6.62
N PHE A 39 -10.66 9.67 -5.50
CA PHE A 39 -11.81 9.47 -4.63
C PHE A 39 -12.17 10.74 -3.83
N ARG A 40 -11.28 11.73 -3.72
CA ARG A 40 -11.51 13.00 -2.97
C ARG A 40 -12.64 13.80 -3.55
N THR A 41 -12.77 13.77 -4.88
CA THR A 41 -13.84 14.47 -5.60
C THR A 41 -15.21 13.96 -5.20
N HIS A 42 -15.34 12.65 -4.93
CA HIS A 42 -16.58 12.03 -4.51
C HIS A 42 -16.95 12.47 -3.10
N PHE A 43 -15.98 12.48 -2.17
CA PHE A 43 -16.20 12.98 -0.81
C PHE A 43 -16.66 14.44 -0.76
N LYS A 44 -16.03 15.33 -1.55
CA LYS A 44 -16.44 16.74 -1.63
C LYS A 44 -17.88 16.92 -2.11
N LEU A 45 -18.38 16.03 -2.97
CA LEU A 45 -19.76 16.07 -3.44
C LEU A 45 -20.73 15.67 -2.32
N TYR A 46 -20.42 14.63 -1.54
CA TYR A 46 -21.23 14.20 -0.40
C TYR A 46 -21.21 15.20 0.77
N SER A 47 -20.10 15.93 0.98
CA SER A 47 -20.02 16.96 2.04
C SER A 47 -20.83 18.24 1.72
N LYS A 48 -21.16 18.51 0.45
CA LYS A 48 -21.95 19.69 0.06
C LYS A 48 -23.44 19.59 0.44
N GLU A 49 -23.92 18.42 0.84
CA GLU A 49 -25.31 18.20 1.27
C GLU A 49 -25.56 18.53 2.77
N GLY A 50 -24.63 19.24 3.43
CA GLY A 50 -24.92 19.96 4.68
C GLY A 50 -24.77 19.15 5.98
N ALA A 51 -24.35 17.89 5.92
CA ALA A 51 -23.93 17.13 7.10
C ALA A 51 -22.48 16.67 6.91
N ALA A 52 -21.68 16.80 7.98
CA ALA A 52 -20.42 16.08 8.11
C ALA A 52 -20.73 14.58 8.23
N LEU A 53 -21.13 13.97 7.11
CA LEU A 53 -21.48 12.57 7.02
C LEU A 53 -20.18 11.77 7.06
N ALA A 54 -19.94 11.14 8.21
CA ALA A 54 -19.14 9.94 8.24
C ALA A 54 -19.83 8.91 7.32
N LEU A 55 -19.34 8.78 6.09
CA LEU A 55 -19.90 7.85 5.10
C LEU A 55 -19.80 6.41 5.61
N ASP A 56 -20.88 5.64 5.53
CA ASP A 56 -20.88 4.25 6.00
C ASP A 56 -19.81 3.43 5.25
N PRO A 57 -19.00 2.60 5.94
CA PRO A 57 -18.01 1.72 5.30
C PRO A 57 -18.57 0.82 4.20
N ARG A 58 -19.86 0.45 4.29
CA ARG A 58 -20.55 -0.36 3.29
C ARG A 58 -20.82 0.43 2.02
N ASP A 59 -21.17 1.71 2.15
CA ASP A 59 -21.42 2.57 0.98
C ASP A 59 -20.11 2.85 0.25
N VAL A 60 -19.03 3.15 0.98
CA VAL A 60 -17.68 3.31 0.40
C VAL A 60 -17.24 2.03 -0.30
N ALA A 61 -17.41 0.87 0.35
CA ALA A 61 -17.09 -0.42 -0.27
C ALA A 61 -17.91 -0.67 -1.54
N LYS A 62 -19.21 -0.35 -1.53
CA LYS A 62 -20.09 -0.49 -2.68
C LYS A 62 -19.64 0.40 -3.84
N MET A 63 -19.30 1.67 -3.58
CA MET A 63 -18.78 2.57 -4.60
C MET A 63 -17.51 2.01 -5.26
N ILE A 64 -16.57 1.50 -4.45
CA ILE A 64 -15.34 0.87 -4.94
C ILE A 64 -15.66 -0.38 -5.78
N ILE A 65 -16.53 -1.25 -5.29
CA ILE A 65 -16.93 -2.49 -5.98
C ILE A 65 -17.61 -2.17 -7.31
N ASP A 66 -18.50 -1.17 -7.35
CA ASP A 66 -19.16 -0.73 -8.58
C ASP A 66 -18.14 -0.26 -9.62
N VAL A 67 -17.14 0.52 -9.20
CA VAL A 67 -16.04 0.97 -10.07
C VAL A 67 -15.21 -0.22 -10.57
N ILE A 68 -14.91 -1.20 -9.71
CA ILE A 68 -14.21 -2.43 -10.09
C ILE A 68 -15.01 -3.23 -11.13
N GLN A 69 -16.32 -3.41 -10.91
CA GLN A 69 -17.21 -4.18 -11.77
C GLN A 69 -17.40 -3.53 -13.14
N ARG A 70 -17.69 -2.22 -13.17
CA ARG A 70 -17.87 -1.47 -14.43
C ARG A 70 -16.64 -1.58 -15.33
N ASN A 71 -15.45 -1.57 -14.74
CA ASN A 71 -14.18 -1.64 -15.45
C ASN A 71 -13.61 -3.07 -15.56
N LYS A 72 -14.32 -4.09 -15.06
CA LYS A 72 -13.91 -5.51 -15.04
C LYS A 72 -12.49 -5.70 -14.50
N ALA A 73 -12.11 -4.93 -13.49
CA ALA A 73 -10.73 -4.86 -13.02
C ALA A 73 -10.35 -6.07 -12.14
N LYS A 74 -9.23 -6.71 -12.47
CA LYS A 74 -8.69 -7.85 -11.70
C LYS A 74 -7.77 -7.44 -10.55
N ARG A 75 -7.31 -6.18 -10.53
CA ARG A 75 -6.43 -5.62 -9.50
C ARG A 75 -6.89 -4.23 -9.13
N VAL A 76 -6.99 -3.96 -7.83
CA VAL A 76 -7.27 -2.63 -7.28
C VAL A 76 -6.25 -2.28 -6.21
N VAL A 77 -5.77 -1.04 -6.23
CA VAL A 77 -4.97 -0.43 -5.17
C VAL A 77 -5.82 0.67 -4.53
N ILE A 78 -5.83 0.75 -3.21
CA ILE A 78 -6.46 1.86 -2.45
C ILE A 78 -5.36 2.52 -1.62
N ASP A 79 -5.07 3.77 -1.93
CA ASP A 79 -3.95 4.50 -1.37
C ASP A 79 -4.32 5.89 -0.81
N PRO A 80 -4.24 6.11 0.52
CA PRO A 80 -4.26 5.12 1.60
C PRO A 80 -5.67 4.77 2.10
N ILE A 81 -5.79 3.62 2.77
CA ILE A 81 -7.08 3.14 3.31
C ILE A 81 -7.55 3.94 4.53
N ALA A 82 -6.61 4.53 5.28
CA ALA A 82 -6.84 5.13 6.58
C ALA A 82 -7.46 6.55 6.55
N PRO A 83 -7.15 7.41 5.58
CA PRO A 83 -7.69 8.79 5.55
C PRO A 83 -9.06 8.91 4.90
N LEU A 84 -9.65 7.80 4.42
CA LEU A 84 -10.93 7.84 3.72
C LEU A 84 -12.02 8.62 4.49
N LEU A 85 -12.02 8.69 5.84
CA LEU A 85 -13.15 9.23 6.63
C LEU A 85 -12.84 9.96 7.94
N ILE A 86 -11.59 10.24 8.27
CA ILE A 86 -11.30 10.89 9.56
C ILE A 86 -11.51 12.40 9.43
N THR A 87 -12.77 12.84 9.43
CA THR A 87 -13.11 14.24 9.72
C THR A 87 -13.27 14.39 11.23
N GLY A 88 -12.19 14.69 11.95
CA GLY A 88 -12.21 15.06 13.37
C GLY A 88 -11.51 14.11 14.34
N HIS A 89 -11.61 14.43 15.63
CA HIS A 89 -11.01 13.70 16.76
C HIS A 89 -11.83 12.43 17.08
N GLN A 90 -11.90 11.48 16.14
CA GLN A 90 -12.66 10.26 16.36
C GLN A 90 -11.87 9.20 17.13
N ASP A 91 -12.59 8.44 17.97
CA ASP A 91 -12.07 7.35 18.79
C ASP A 91 -11.42 6.25 17.92
N ILE A 92 -10.24 5.77 18.32
CA ILE A 92 -9.50 4.68 17.67
C ILE A 92 -10.38 3.43 17.51
N LEU A 93 -11.27 3.17 18.47
CA LEU A 93 -12.19 2.03 18.41
C LEU A 93 -13.15 2.12 17.22
N TRP A 94 -13.63 3.32 16.91
CA TRP A 94 -14.52 3.55 15.77
C TRP A 94 -13.77 3.35 14.46
N VAL A 95 -12.57 3.92 14.32
CA VAL A 95 -11.75 3.79 13.10
C VAL A 95 -11.41 2.32 12.83
N ARG A 96 -11.11 1.57 13.89
CA ARG A 96 -10.90 0.13 13.82
C ARG A 96 -12.10 -0.59 13.22
N GLU A 97 -13.29 -0.32 13.77
CA GLU A 97 -14.52 -0.99 13.35
C GLU A 97 -14.91 -0.62 11.93
N TYR A 98 -14.68 0.65 11.56
CA TYR A 98 -14.82 1.15 10.21
C TYR A 98 -13.97 0.35 9.23
N LEU A 99 -12.66 0.28 9.47
CA LEU A 99 -11.71 -0.44 8.62
C LEU A 99 -12.04 -1.93 8.55
N ARG A 100 -12.49 -2.52 9.66
CA ARG A 100 -12.97 -3.90 9.73
C ARG A 100 -14.10 -4.15 8.75
N GLU A 101 -15.13 -3.32 8.79
CA GLU A 101 -16.30 -3.46 7.92
C GLU A 101 -15.92 -3.21 6.45
N LEU A 102 -15.16 -2.15 6.14
CA LEU A 102 -14.72 -1.85 4.78
C LEU A 102 -13.93 -3.01 4.16
N VAL A 103 -12.90 -3.50 4.86
CA VAL A 103 -12.09 -4.63 4.39
C VAL A 103 -12.93 -5.89 4.24
N PHE A 104 -13.88 -6.13 5.15
CA PHE A 104 -14.78 -7.28 5.07
C PHE A 104 -15.68 -7.22 3.83
N GLN A 105 -16.26 -6.05 3.52
CA GLN A 105 -17.07 -5.87 2.31
C GLN A 105 -16.24 -6.02 1.03
N LEU A 106 -15.05 -5.40 0.97
CA LEU A 106 -14.15 -5.54 -0.19
C LEU A 106 -13.76 -7.00 -0.45
N LYS A 107 -13.49 -7.78 0.61
CA LYS A 107 -13.15 -9.20 0.50
C LYS A 107 -14.27 -10.10 0.00
N ARG A 108 -15.53 -9.70 0.17
CA ARG A 108 -16.68 -10.47 -0.37
C ARG A 108 -16.64 -10.53 -1.89
N TYR A 109 -16.03 -9.53 -2.53
CA TYR A 109 -15.78 -9.53 -3.96
C TYR A 109 -14.51 -10.32 -4.29
N LYS A 110 -14.67 -11.60 -4.65
CA LYS A 110 -13.55 -12.56 -4.81
C LYS A 110 -12.80 -12.48 -6.14
N ASP A 111 -13.32 -11.75 -7.12
CA ASP A 111 -12.79 -11.73 -8.50
C ASP A 111 -11.64 -10.73 -8.71
N THR A 112 -11.19 -10.07 -7.64
CA THR A 112 -10.21 -8.99 -7.68
C THR A 112 -9.20 -9.12 -6.54
N THR A 113 -7.92 -8.91 -6.86
CA THR A 113 -6.87 -8.73 -5.85
C THR A 113 -6.82 -7.28 -5.39
N THR A 114 -6.98 -7.05 -4.09
CA THR A 114 -6.98 -5.72 -3.47
C THR A 114 -5.68 -5.51 -2.69
N LEU A 115 -4.96 -4.44 -3.02
CA LEU A 115 -3.84 -3.92 -2.25
C LEU A 115 -4.28 -2.66 -1.51
N LEU A 116 -4.00 -2.59 -0.21
CA LEU A 116 -4.33 -1.47 0.65
C LEU A 116 -3.03 -0.92 1.22
N THR A 117 -2.82 0.39 1.17
CA THR A 117 -1.71 1.04 1.87
C THR A 117 -2.24 1.68 3.16
N SER A 118 -1.38 1.74 4.18
CA SER A 118 -1.64 2.41 5.45
C SER A 118 -0.32 2.90 6.01
N GLU A 119 -0.36 4.00 6.75
CA GLU A 119 0.81 4.54 7.44
C GLU A 119 1.07 3.78 8.74
N ILE A 120 2.34 3.71 9.14
CA ILE A 120 2.75 3.26 10.47
C ILE A 120 3.11 4.52 11.28
N PRO A 121 2.43 4.81 12.40
CA PRO A 121 2.74 5.98 13.21
C PRO A 121 4.16 5.85 13.78
N THR A 122 4.97 6.88 13.54
CA THR A 122 6.37 6.93 13.96
C THR A 122 6.49 6.87 15.48
N GLY A 123 7.40 6.04 16.01
CA GLY A 123 7.75 5.99 17.43
C GLY A 123 6.97 4.99 18.29
N GLU A 124 6.01 4.26 17.71
CA GLU A 124 5.31 3.17 18.41
C GLU A 124 5.78 1.81 17.88
N SER A 125 5.91 0.80 18.76
CA SER A 125 6.18 -0.59 18.38
C SER A 125 4.99 -1.28 17.69
N LYS A 126 4.03 -0.50 17.17
CA LYS A 126 2.83 -0.98 16.49
C LYS A 126 3.12 -1.12 15.01
N VAL A 127 2.55 -2.15 14.40
CA VAL A 127 2.77 -2.49 12.98
C VAL A 127 1.80 -1.78 12.03
N SER A 128 0.73 -1.18 12.56
CA SER A 128 -0.17 -0.33 11.80
C SER A 128 -0.78 0.73 12.71
N ARG A 129 -1.26 1.84 12.12
CA ARG A 129 -1.80 2.99 12.86
C ARG A 129 -2.91 2.64 13.84
N PHE A 130 -3.74 1.65 13.52
CA PHE A 130 -4.86 1.25 14.37
C PHE A 130 -4.70 -0.15 14.97
N GLY A 131 -3.58 -0.83 14.70
CA GLY A 131 -3.25 -2.16 15.23
C GLY A 131 -4.20 -3.28 14.78
N VAL A 132 -5.00 -3.08 13.73
CA VAL A 132 -6.11 -3.99 13.35
C VAL A 132 -6.03 -4.42 11.89
N GLU A 133 -5.47 -3.56 11.05
CA GLU A 133 -5.28 -3.79 9.62
C GLU A 133 -4.53 -5.11 9.37
N GLU A 134 -3.57 -5.46 10.23
CA GLU A 134 -2.79 -6.70 10.18
C GLU A 134 -3.61 -7.99 10.44
N TYR A 135 -4.65 -7.89 11.28
CA TYR A 135 -5.52 -9.02 11.62
C TYR A 135 -6.59 -9.24 10.57
N LEU A 136 -6.90 -8.22 9.78
CA LEU A 136 -7.89 -8.28 8.73
C LEU A 136 -7.28 -8.74 7.42
N ALA A 137 -6.05 -8.35 7.09
CA ALA A 137 -5.46 -8.67 5.79
C ALA A 137 -5.17 -10.17 5.57
N GLY A 138 -5.23 -10.58 4.30
CA GLY A 138 -4.80 -11.90 3.84
C GLY A 138 -3.27 -12.02 3.83
N GLY A 139 -2.59 -10.98 3.38
CA GLY A 139 -1.15 -10.80 3.48
C GLY A 139 -0.80 -9.46 4.12
N VAL A 140 0.37 -9.37 4.76
CA VAL A 140 0.87 -8.15 5.40
C VAL A 140 2.32 -7.93 4.98
N LEU A 141 2.57 -6.82 4.30
CA LEU A 141 3.89 -6.33 3.91
C LEU A 141 4.18 -5.07 4.71
N MET A 142 5.30 -5.05 5.44
CA MET A 142 5.78 -3.85 6.12
C MET A 142 7.00 -3.30 5.39
N LEU A 143 7.00 -2.00 5.12
CA LEU A 143 8.16 -1.29 4.57
C LEU A 143 8.80 -0.49 5.70
N GLN A 144 10.08 -0.75 5.99
CA GLN A 144 10.78 -0.17 7.13
C GLN A 144 12.19 0.27 6.72
N LEU A 145 12.71 1.29 7.40
CA LEU A 145 14.13 1.60 7.39
C LEU A 145 14.82 0.77 8.47
N PHE A 146 15.91 0.11 8.11
CA PHE A 146 16.76 -0.65 9.01
C PHE A 146 18.14 -0.01 9.03
N GLU A 147 18.52 0.55 10.17
CA GLU A 147 19.88 1.06 10.40
C GLU A 147 20.74 -0.08 10.95
N GLU A 148 21.80 -0.41 10.23
CA GLU A 148 22.81 -1.37 10.67
C GLU A 148 23.76 -0.67 11.65
N PRO A 149 23.86 -1.11 12.92
CA PRO A 149 24.54 -0.36 13.96
C PRO A 149 26.06 -0.21 13.79
N ILE A 150 26.72 -1.16 13.11
CA ILE A 150 28.19 -1.22 13.07
C ILE A 150 28.74 -0.24 12.02
N MET A 151 28.11 -0.20 10.85
CA MET A 151 28.53 0.62 9.70
C MET A 151 27.69 1.87 9.52
N HIS A 152 26.67 2.08 10.34
CA HIS A 152 25.74 3.20 10.26
C HIS A 152 25.08 3.35 8.87
N GLN A 153 24.83 2.20 8.21
CA GLN A 153 24.17 2.18 6.91
C GLN A 153 22.67 1.96 7.07
N ILE A 154 21.87 2.67 6.28
CA ILE A 154 20.41 2.56 6.28
C ILE A 154 19.95 1.76 5.06
N PHE A 155 19.20 0.70 5.33
CA PHE A 155 18.60 -0.17 4.33
C PHE A 155 17.10 -0.01 4.29
N ARG A 156 16.50 -0.08 3.11
CA ARG A 156 15.06 -0.28 2.98
C ARG A 156 14.77 -1.77 3.06
N VAL A 157 13.93 -2.16 4.00
CA VAL A 157 13.58 -3.56 4.26
C VAL A 157 12.09 -3.76 4.09
N MET A 158 11.71 -4.70 3.25
CA MET A 158 10.35 -5.22 3.14
C MET A 158 10.25 -6.46 4.03
N TYR A 159 9.45 -6.37 5.08
CA TYR A 159 9.12 -7.52 5.92
C TYR A 159 7.77 -8.11 5.49
N ILE A 160 7.82 -9.28 4.87
CA ILE A 160 6.64 -10.12 4.64
C ILE A 160 6.27 -10.73 5.99
N ARG A 161 5.36 -10.11 6.72
CA ARG A 161 4.96 -10.57 8.06
C ARG A 161 4.05 -11.78 8.01
N LYS A 162 3.19 -11.85 6.98
CA LYS A 162 2.15 -12.87 6.86
C LYS A 162 1.68 -13.01 5.42
N MET A 163 1.38 -14.24 5.01
CA MET A 163 0.60 -14.56 3.81
C MET A 163 -0.28 -15.77 4.13
N ARG A 164 -1.58 -15.56 4.44
CA ARG A 164 -2.48 -16.68 4.78
C ARG A 164 -2.56 -17.65 3.61
N TRP A 165 -2.58 -18.94 3.94
CA TRP A 165 -2.74 -20.03 2.97
C TRP A 165 -1.58 -20.18 1.98
N MET A 166 -0.47 -19.47 2.21
CA MET A 166 0.76 -19.62 1.46
C MET A 166 1.86 -20.12 2.39
N PRO A 167 2.70 -21.09 1.98
CA PRO A 167 3.79 -21.62 2.79
C PRO A 167 5.01 -20.66 2.77
N ILE A 168 4.78 -19.37 2.98
CA ILE A 168 5.83 -18.34 3.02
C ILE A 168 6.07 -17.98 4.49
N PRO A 169 7.23 -18.32 5.06
CA PRO A 169 7.55 -17.92 6.42
C PRO A 169 7.75 -16.39 6.49
N PRO A 170 7.64 -15.80 7.69
CA PRO A 170 7.96 -14.39 7.86
C PRO A 170 9.40 -14.10 7.43
N VAL A 171 9.61 -13.15 6.51
CA VAL A 171 10.92 -12.90 5.88
C VAL A 171 11.20 -11.42 5.64
N LYS A 172 12.44 -11.00 5.88
CA LYS A 172 12.93 -9.64 5.63
C LYS A 172 13.78 -9.59 4.36
N LEU A 173 13.37 -8.76 3.42
CA LEU A 173 14.01 -8.56 2.12
C LEU A 173 14.55 -7.15 2.03
N VAL A 174 15.83 -6.98 1.69
CA VAL A 174 16.38 -5.67 1.34
C VAL A 174 15.92 -5.32 -0.06
N TYR A 175 15.49 -4.09 -0.27
CA TYR A 175 15.09 -3.60 -1.57
C TYR A 175 15.60 -2.20 -1.86
N GLU A 176 15.63 -1.85 -3.15
CA GLU A 176 15.89 -0.51 -3.64
C GLU A 176 14.74 -0.05 -4.55
N ILE A 177 14.62 1.26 -4.72
CA ILE A 177 13.69 1.85 -5.68
C ILE A 177 14.54 2.36 -6.83
N GLN A 178 14.38 1.74 -8.00
CA GLN A 178 15.12 2.07 -9.22
C GLN A 178 14.18 2.65 -10.26
N ARG A 179 14.66 3.68 -10.99
CA ARG A 179 13.91 4.25 -12.11
C ARG A 179 13.76 3.19 -13.21
N GLY A 180 12.59 3.12 -13.83
CA GLY A 180 12.22 2.11 -14.84
C GLY A 180 11.73 0.80 -14.23
N GLU A 181 12.37 0.32 -13.16
CA GLU A 181 12.09 -1.00 -12.57
C GLU A 181 11.13 -0.97 -11.37
N GLY A 182 11.14 0.11 -10.58
CA GLY A 182 10.38 0.20 -9.34
C GLY A 182 11.11 -0.47 -8.17
N ILE A 183 10.39 -1.29 -7.40
CA ILE A 183 10.96 -2.01 -6.24
C ILE A 183 11.78 -3.20 -6.72
N VAL A 184 13.08 -3.19 -6.43
CA VAL A 184 14.02 -4.26 -6.79
C VAL A 184 14.55 -4.92 -5.54
N ILE A 185 14.29 -6.22 -5.39
CA ILE A 185 14.74 -7.01 -4.24
C ILE A 185 16.23 -7.36 -4.40
N ARG A 186 17.04 -7.01 -3.41
CA ARG A 186 18.50 -7.19 -3.40
C ARG A 186 18.98 -8.42 -2.64
N GLY A 187 18.25 -8.83 -1.61
CA GLY A 187 18.64 -9.99 -0.80
C GLY A 187 17.68 -10.28 0.33
N LEU A 188 17.82 -11.45 0.95
CA LEU A 188 17.41 -11.63 2.33
C LEU A 188 18.29 -10.71 3.20
N LEU A 189 17.71 -10.05 4.20
CA LEU A 189 18.46 -9.16 5.09
C LEU A 189 19.72 -9.82 5.68
N PRO A 190 19.69 -11.07 6.21
CA PRO A 190 20.89 -11.73 6.71
C PRO A 190 22.00 -11.90 5.67
N ASP A 191 21.65 -12.14 4.40
CA ASP A 191 22.64 -12.35 3.35
C ASP A 191 23.29 -11.04 2.95
N VAL A 192 22.50 -9.97 2.80
CA VAL A 192 23.03 -8.62 2.53
C VAL A 192 23.96 -8.17 3.63
N LEU A 193 23.58 -8.34 4.90
CA LEU A 193 24.43 -7.97 6.03
C LEU A 193 25.73 -8.78 6.05
N ARG A 194 25.68 -10.08 5.73
CA ARG A 194 26.87 -10.93 5.65
C ARG A 194 27.84 -10.46 4.57
N TYR A 195 27.34 -10.09 3.38
CA TYR A 195 28.19 -9.60 2.31
C TYR A 195 28.88 -8.27 2.65
N ILE A 196 28.17 -7.33 3.27
CA ILE A 196 28.79 -6.04 3.62
C ILE A 196 29.85 -6.22 4.71
N GLN A 197 29.62 -7.11 5.69
CA GLN A 197 30.64 -7.47 6.69
C GLN A 197 31.90 -8.09 6.07
N GLN A 198 31.79 -8.72 4.91
CA GLN A 198 32.91 -9.25 4.13
C GLN A 198 33.59 -8.21 3.24
N GLY A 199 33.17 -6.93 3.30
CA GLY A 199 33.77 -5.83 2.56
C GLY A 199 33.21 -5.62 1.14
N TYR A 200 32.14 -6.32 0.76
CA TYR A 200 31.49 -6.10 -0.53
C TYR A 200 30.67 -4.80 -0.53
N GLN A 201 30.73 -4.07 -1.64
CA GLN A 201 29.98 -2.82 -1.81
C GLN A 201 28.47 -3.07 -1.98
N TYR A 202 27.68 -2.18 -1.40
CA TYR A 202 26.23 -2.16 -1.55
C TYR A 202 25.83 -1.95 -3.01
N GLY A 203 25.14 -2.94 -3.61
CA GLY A 203 24.68 -2.91 -5.01
C GLY A 203 25.19 -4.08 -5.87
N TYR A 204 26.22 -4.80 -5.43
CA TYR A 204 26.72 -6.03 -6.07
C TYR A 204 26.29 -7.26 -5.26
N TYR A 205 25.02 -7.64 -5.39
CA TYR A 205 24.53 -8.90 -4.81
C TYR A 205 24.02 -9.78 -5.95
N PRO A 206 24.77 -10.84 -6.32
CA PRO A 206 24.26 -11.81 -7.27
C PRO A 206 23.13 -12.59 -6.59
N TYR A 207 21.89 -12.24 -6.90
CA TYR A 207 20.82 -13.22 -6.79
C TYR A 207 21.01 -14.23 -7.92
N THR A 208 21.67 -15.34 -7.61
CA THR A 208 21.41 -16.58 -8.35
C THR A 208 20.06 -17.09 -7.85
N THR A 209 19.02 -16.97 -8.67
CA THR A 209 17.86 -17.85 -8.57
C THR A 209 18.36 -19.29 -8.65
N GLN A 210 18.37 -19.97 -7.50
CA GLN A 210 18.32 -21.44 -7.46
C GLN A 210 16.87 -21.85 -7.23
#